data_AF-Q68F59-F1
#
_entry.id   AF-Q68F59-F1
#
_cell.length_a   1.000
_cell.length_b   1.000
_cell.length_c   1.000
_cell.angle_alpha   90.00
_cell.angle_beta   90.00
_cell.angle_gamma   90.00
#
_symmetry.space_group_name_H-M   'P 1'
#
loop_
_entity.id
_entity.type
_entity.pdbx_description
1 polymer ?
#
loop_
_entity_poly.entity_id
_entity_poly.type
_entity_poly.pdbx_seq_one_letter_code
_entity_poly.pdbx_strand_id
1 'polypeptide(L)'
;MDRLAPYGSDPFDKPPCKGCSSYLMEPYIKCAECGPPEFLLCLQCFSGFEYKKHQSDHSYEIMTSDFAILDPSWTAQEEMSLLEAVMDCGFGNWQDVANQMRTKTKEDCEKHYMKYFINNPLFASTLLNLKQAEEEMNMDTAVPFHPADDPPRPTFDSLLSRDMAGYMPARADFIEEFDNYAEWDLRDIDFAEDDSDILHALKIAVVDIYHSRLKERQRRKRRWPGRRNRALHDGSLTCRLF
;
A
#
# COMPACT_ATOMS: atom_id res chain seq x y z
N MET A 1 -37.99 -4.79 -24.57
CA MET A 1 -36.65 -4.47 -25.11
C MET A 1 -35.81 -4.04 -23.94
N ASP A 2 -35.44 -5.02 -23.13
CA ASP A 2 -34.62 -4.81 -21.95
C ASP A 2 -33.18 -4.55 -22.40
N ARG A 3 -32.69 -3.37 -22.06
CA ARG A 3 -31.29 -2.99 -22.26
C ARG A 3 -30.46 -3.84 -21.31
N LEU A 4 -29.91 -4.93 -21.84
CA LEU A 4 -28.84 -5.69 -21.21
C LEU A 4 -27.73 -4.70 -20.80
N ALA A 5 -27.42 -4.68 -19.50
CA ALA A 5 -26.29 -3.95 -18.96
C ALA A 5 -25.00 -4.40 -19.67
N PRO A 6 -24.03 -3.50 -19.92
CA PRO A 6 -22.79 -3.88 -20.55
C PRO A 6 -21.97 -4.71 -19.56
N TYR A 7 -22.09 -6.03 -19.65
CA TYR A 7 -21.04 -6.93 -19.18
C TYR A 7 -19.81 -6.68 -20.06
N GLY A 8 -18.75 -6.16 -19.46
CA GLY A 8 -17.49 -5.94 -20.15
C GLY A 8 -16.64 -4.87 -19.50
N SER A 9 -16.22 -5.08 -18.25
CA SER A 9 -14.89 -4.59 -17.87
C SER A 9 -13.91 -5.62 -18.40
N ASP A 10 -13.11 -5.22 -19.38
CA ASP A 10 -11.96 -6.00 -19.83
C ASP A 10 -11.15 -6.41 -18.59
N PRO A 11 -10.81 -7.70 -18.37
CA PRO A 11 -9.90 -8.10 -17.30
C PRO A 11 -8.58 -7.31 -17.28
N PHE A 12 -8.23 -6.69 -18.40
CA PHE A 12 -7.02 -5.89 -18.61
C PHE A 12 -7.20 -4.38 -18.35
N ASP A 13 -8.42 -3.88 -18.13
CA ASP A 13 -8.65 -2.46 -17.86
C ASP A 13 -8.20 -2.12 -16.44
N LYS A 14 -7.01 -1.53 -16.34
CA LYS A 14 -6.48 -1.00 -15.08
C LYS A 14 -7.50 -0.03 -14.48
N PRO A 15 -8.01 -0.26 -13.26
CA PRO A 15 -9.01 0.62 -12.70
C PRO A 15 -8.44 2.03 -12.47
N PRO A 16 -9.22 3.10 -12.71
CA PRO A 16 -8.76 4.46 -12.42
C PRO A 16 -8.85 4.76 -10.92
N CYS A 17 -7.84 5.47 -10.41
CA CYS A 17 -7.83 6.01 -9.06
C CYS A 17 -9.00 7.00 -8.87
N LYS A 18 -9.80 6.86 -7.81
CA LYS A 18 -10.89 7.80 -7.50
C LYS A 18 -10.40 9.20 -7.11
N GLY A 19 -9.13 9.33 -6.71
CA GLY A 19 -8.53 10.61 -6.33
C GLY A 19 -7.97 11.42 -7.50
N CYS A 20 -7.07 10.83 -8.28
CA CYS A 20 -6.36 11.52 -9.36
C CYS A 20 -6.81 11.10 -10.77
N SER A 21 -7.74 10.14 -10.89
CA SER A 21 -8.19 9.56 -12.17
C SER A 21 -7.10 8.89 -13.02
N SER A 22 -5.88 8.73 -12.49
CA SER A 22 -4.82 7.97 -13.18
C SER A 22 -5.11 6.48 -13.12
N TYR A 23 -4.65 5.74 -14.13
CA TYR A 23 -4.66 4.28 -14.11
C TYR A 23 -3.85 3.75 -12.93
N LEU A 24 -4.44 2.81 -12.18
CA LEU A 24 -3.79 2.18 -11.04
C LEU A 24 -2.76 1.16 -11.54
N MET A 25 -1.59 1.22 -10.94
CA MET A 25 -0.55 0.21 -11.03
C MET A 25 -0.47 -0.44 -9.66
N GLU A 26 -0.31 -1.76 -9.62
CA GLU A 26 -0.06 -2.45 -8.36
C GLU A 26 1.28 -2.01 -7.75
N PRO A 27 1.38 -1.91 -6.41
CA PRO A 27 0.28 -2.11 -5.46
C PRO A 27 -0.65 -0.87 -5.36
N TYR A 28 -1.95 -1.11 -5.25
CA TYR A 28 -2.96 -0.06 -5.04
C TYR A 28 -3.90 -0.44 -3.89
N ILE A 29 -4.70 0.53 -3.44
CA ILE A 29 -5.49 0.39 -2.21
C ILE A 29 -6.97 0.34 -2.54
N LYS A 30 -7.65 -0.66 -2.00
CA LYS A 30 -9.11 -0.82 -2.03
C LYS A 30 -9.68 -0.47 -0.66
N CYS A 31 -10.64 0.44 -0.60
CA CYS A 31 -11.35 0.70 0.65
C CYS A 31 -12.34 -0.44 0.93
N ALA A 32 -12.29 -1.04 2.13
CA ALA A 32 -13.16 -2.13 2.54
C ALA A 32 -14.58 -1.66 2.93
N GLU A 33 -14.73 -0.37 3.25
CA GLU A 33 -16.01 0.19 3.72
C GLU A 33 -16.80 0.90 2.60
N CYS A 34 -16.13 1.33 1.54
CA CYS A 34 -16.75 2.11 0.48
C CYS A 34 -17.17 1.22 -0.70
N GLY A 35 -18.49 1.08 -0.88
CA GLY A 35 -19.09 0.51 -2.08
C GLY A 35 -20.61 0.44 -2.02
N PRO A 36 -21.29 0.11 -3.14
CA PRO A 36 -20.82 0.13 -4.53
C PRO A 36 -21.01 1.51 -5.21
N PRO A 37 -20.16 1.90 -6.21
CA PRO A 37 -19.03 1.14 -6.78
C PRO A 37 -17.79 1.13 -5.88
N GLU A 38 -16.89 0.17 -6.11
CA GLU A 38 -15.63 0.03 -5.37
C GLU A 38 -14.79 1.32 -5.39
N PHE A 39 -14.12 1.57 -4.27
CA PHE A 39 -13.33 2.77 -4.08
C PHE A 39 -11.84 2.44 -4.06
N LEU A 40 -11.17 2.67 -5.18
CA LEU A 40 -9.78 2.32 -5.42
C LEU A 40 -8.91 3.59 -5.48
N LEU A 41 -7.75 3.55 -4.82
CA LEU A 41 -6.83 4.67 -4.67
C LEU A 41 -5.39 4.26 -4.98
N CYS A 42 -4.62 5.17 -5.56
CA CYS A 42 -3.18 5.03 -5.61
C CYS A 42 -2.57 5.36 -4.24
N LEU A 43 -1.32 4.91 -4.01
CA LEU A 43 -0.60 5.14 -2.76
C LEU A 43 -0.50 6.64 -2.40
N GLN A 44 -0.35 7.51 -3.40
CA GLN A 44 -0.31 8.96 -3.18
C GLN A 44 -1.64 9.51 -2.68
N CYS A 45 -2.77 9.12 -3.30
CA CYS A 45 -4.09 9.57 -2.88
C CYS A 45 -4.50 9.00 -1.52
N PHE A 46 -4.08 7.78 -1.18
CA PHE A 46 -4.37 7.18 0.13
C PHE A 46 -3.86 8.01 1.33
N SER A 47 -2.81 8.81 1.13
CA SER A 47 -2.23 9.63 2.19
C SER A 47 -3.18 10.69 2.80
N GLY A 48 -4.30 10.99 2.15
CA GLY A 48 -5.27 11.94 2.70
C GLY A 48 -6.46 12.30 1.81
N PHE A 49 -6.75 11.52 0.77
CA PHE A 49 -7.91 11.77 -0.06
C PHE A 49 -9.19 11.38 0.69
N GLU A 50 -10.09 12.35 0.88
CA GLU A 50 -11.40 12.15 1.47
C GLU A 50 -12.44 12.67 0.47
N TYR A 51 -13.45 11.86 0.20
CA TYR A 51 -14.45 12.21 -0.81
C TYR A 51 -15.81 11.61 -0.51
N LYS A 52 -16.80 12.49 -0.34
CA LYS A 52 -18.19 12.14 -0.03
C LYS A 52 -18.28 11.28 1.23
N LYS A 53 -18.46 9.96 1.05
CA LYS A 53 -18.59 8.97 2.11
C LYS A 53 -17.26 8.31 2.46
N HIS A 54 -16.25 8.43 1.61
CA HIS A 54 -14.93 7.88 1.88
C HIS A 54 -14.17 8.79 2.85
N GLN A 55 -13.75 8.21 3.96
CA GLN A 55 -12.85 8.82 4.91
C GLN A 55 -11.50 8.09 4.87
N SER A 56 -10.45 8.84 5.20
CA SER A 56 -9.08 8.37 5.11
C SER A 56 -8.67 7.45 6.27
N ASP A 57 -9.58 7.16 7.18
CA ASP A 57 -9.48 6.23 8.32
C ASP A 57 -10.24 4.93 8.12
N HIS A 58 -10.94 4.77 7.00
CA HIS A 58 -11.60 3.53 6.65
C HIS A 58 -10.60 2.38 6.55
N SER A 59 -11.05 1.20 6.94
CA SER A 59 -10.37 -0.06 6.67
C SER A 59 -10.14 -0.24 5.16
N TYR A 60 -9.00 -0.84 4.83
CA TYR A 60 -8.52 -0.95 3.47
C TYR A 60 -7.81 -2.28 3.24
N GLU A 61 -7.79 -2.71 1.98
CA GLU A 61 -7.09 -3.88 1.48
C GLU A 61 -6.01 -3.42 0.49
N ILE A 62 -4.80 -3.97 0.61
CA ILE A 62 -3.71 -3.72 -0.32
C ILE A 62 -3.83 -4.75 -1.45
N MET A 63 -4.07 -4.28 -2.66
CA MET A 63 -4.14 -5.11 -3.85
C MET A 63 -2.74 -5.22 -4.44
N THR A 64 -2.18 -6.43 -4.41
CA THR A 64 -0.85 -6.75 -4.93
C THR A 64 -0.79 -8.19 -5.42
N SER A 65 0.02 -8.44 -6.44
CA SER A 65 0.25 -9.77 -7.04
C SER A 65 1.71 -10.25 -6.87
N ASP A 66 2.44 -9.69 -5.91
CA ASP A 66 3.86 -9.96 -5.63
C ASP A 66 4.10 -11.09 -4.62
N PHE A 67 3.18 -12.05 -4.55
CA PHE A 67 3.27 -13.21 -3.65
C PHE A 67 3.35 -14.52 -4.44
N ALA A 68 3.96 -15.55 -3.86
CA ALA A 68 4.06 -16.86 -4.51
C ALA A 68 2.79 -17.70 -4.33
N ILE A 69 2.31 -18.33 -5.41
CA ILE A 69 1.09 -19.16 -5.39
C ILE A 69 1.44 -20.66 -5.42
N LEU A 70 2.11 -21.12 -6.47
CA LEU A 70 2.34 -22.56 -6.71
C LEU A 70 3.78 -22.98 -6.40
N ASP A 71 4.72 -22.09 -6.69
CA ASP A 71 6.14 -22.28 -6.44
C ASP A 71 6.71 -21.01 -5.78
N PRO A 72 7.51 -21.12 -4.70
CA PRO A 72 8.12 -19.98 -4.03
C PRO A 72 8.99 -19.08 -4.93
N SER A 73 9.44 -19.59 -6.07
CA SER A 73 10.21 -18.84 -7.05
C SER A 73 9.38 -18.13 -8.11
N TRP A 74 8.05 -18.29 -8.09
CA TRP A 74 7.10 -17.71 -9.05
C TRP A 74 6.06 -16.84 -8.33
N THR A 75 5.94 -15.58 -8.75
CA THR A 75 4.90 -14.69 -8.21
C THR A 75 3.57 -14.88 -8.92
N ALA A 76 2.46 -14.51 -8.27
CA ALA A 76 1.13 -14.52 -8.85
C ALA A 76 1.08 -13.75 -10.18
N GLN A 77 1.78 -12.61 -10.25
CA GLN A 77 1.93 -11.83 -11.46
C GLN A 77 2.66 -12.61 -12.58
N GLU A 78 3.71 -13.36 -12.25
CA GLU A 78 4.43 -14.20 -13.22
C GLU A 78 3.57 -15.38 -13.69
N GLU A 79 2.78 -15.99 -12.81
CA GLU A 79 1.83 -17.06 -13.17
C GLU A 79 0.78 -16.55 -14.17
N MET A 80 0.19 -15.39 -13.91
CA MET A 80 -0.75 -14.75 -14.83
C MET A 80 -0.09 -14.43 -16.18
N SER A 81 1.09 -13.81 -16.14
CA SER A 81 1.85 -13.46 -17.34
C SER A 81 2.20 -14.69 -18.19
N LEU A 82 2.49 -15.83 -17.55
CA LEU A 82 2.79 -17.08 -18.25
C LEU A 82 1.57 -17.61 -18.99
N LEU A 83 0.41 -17.61 -18.35
CA LEU A 83 -0.83 -18.07 -18.97
C LEU A 83 -1.26 -17.17 -20.13
N GLU A 84 -1.13 -15.86 -19.97
CA GLU A 84 -1.36 -14.87 -21.03
C GLU A 84 -0.43 -15.10 -22.21
N ALA A 85 0.87 -15.22 -21.95
CA ALA A 85 1.86 -15.46 -23.00
C ALA A 85 1.64 -16.78 -23.74
N VAL A 86 1.21 -17.84 -23.04
CA VAL A 86 0.84 -19.13 -23.67
C VAL A 86 -0.43 -19.00 -24.50
N MET A 87 -1.40 -18.21 -24.06
CA MET A 87 -2.63 -17.93 -24.80
C MET A 87 -2.34 -17.14 -26.09
N ASP A 88 -1.45 -16.15 -26.03
CA ASP A 88 -1.10 -15.27 -27.16
C ASP A 88 -0.16 -15.94 -28.17
N CYS A 89 0.92 -16.56 -27.67
CA CYS A 89 1.98 -17.14 -28.51
C CYS A 89 1.72 -18.59 -28.91
N GLY A 90 0.77 -19.25 -28.23
CA GLY A 90 0.42 -20.65 -28.44
C GLY A 90 1.31 -21.63 -27.67
N PHE A 91 0.69 -22.73 -27.26
CA PHE A 91 1.37 -23.82 -26.53
C PHE A 91 2.52 -24.43 -27.35
N GLY A 92 3.69 -24.61 -26.71
CA GLY A 92 4.90 -25.16 -27.32
C GLY A 92 5.84 -24.09 -27.92
N ASN A 93 5.38 -22.85 -28.08
CA ASN A 93 6.24 -21.74 -28.52
C ASN A 93 6.93 -21.04 -27.34
N TRP A 94 7.69 -21.81 -26.55
CA TRP A 94 8.29 -21.33 -25.29
C TRP A 94 9.30 -20.19 -25.48
N GLN A 95 9.87 -20.05 -26.68
CA GLN A 95 10.79 -18.97 -26.99
C GLN A 95 10.08 -17.62 -26.98
N ASP A 96 8.92 -17.52 -27.64
CA ASP A 96 8.14 -16.27 -27.67
C ASP A 96 7.42 -16.01 -26.34
N VAL A 97 6.97 -17.08 -25.67
CA VAL A 97 6.44 -17.00 -24.29
C VAL A 97 7.46 -16.38 -23.34
N ALA A 98 8.71 -16.85 -23.36
CA ALA A 98 9.77 -16.29 -22.53
C ALA A 98 10.10 -14.83 -22.90
N ASN A 99 10.05 -14.49 -24.20
CA ASN A 99 10.26 -13.12 -24.66
C ASN A 99 9.17 -12.16 -24.15
N GLN A 100 7.93 -12.62 -24.04
CA GLN A 100 6.80 -11.85 -23.49
C GLN A 100 6.91 -11.73 -21.97
N MET A 101 7.29 -12.81 -21.28
CA MET A 101 7.50 -12.85 -19.83
C MET A 101 8.64 -11.94 -19.35
N ARG A 102 9.77 -11.92 -20.07
CA ARG A 102 11.02 -11.17 -19.76
C ARG A 102 11.71 -11.50 -18.43
N THR A 103 11.05 -12.17 -17.48
CA THR A 103 11.60 -12.51 -16.16
C THR A 103 12.16 -13.93 -16.08
N LYS A 104 11.65 -14.85 -16.90
CA LYS A 104 11.99 -16.29 -16.87
C LYS A 104 12.51 -16.78 -18.22
N THR A 105 13.30 -17.85 -18.20
CA THR A 105 13.81 -18.49 -19.42
C THR A 105 12.77 -19.43 -20.03
N LYS A 106 12.94 -19.80 -21.31
CA LYS A 106 12.01 -20.71 -21.99
C LYS A 106 11.96 -22.08 -21.31
N GLU A 107 13.09 -22.57 -20.81
CA GLU A 107 13.17 -23.85 -20.11
C GLU A 107 12.44 -23.79 -18.76
N ASP A 108 12.51 -22.66 -18.06
CA ASP A 108 11.79 -22.46 -16.80
C ASP A 108 10.28 -22.38 -17.05
N CYS A 109 9.84 -21.61 -18.06
CA CYS A 109 8.43 -21.49 -18.44
C CYS A 109 7.83 -22.85 -18.82
N GLU A 110 8.53 -23.62 -19.66
CA GLU A 110 8.08 -24.95 -20.08
C GLU A 110 7.96 -25.92 -18.90
N LYS A 111 9.02 -26.01 -18.08
CA LYS A 111 9.04 -26.91 -16.91
C LYS A 111 7.94 -26.57 -15.93
N HIS A 112 7.77 -25.27 -15.64
CA HIS A 112 6.76 -24.80 -14.70
C HIS A 112 5.35 -25.09 -15.20
N TYR A 113 5.06 -24.72 -16.45
CA TYR A 113 3.77 -24.98 -17.08
C TYR A 113 3.42 -26.47 -17.09
N MET A 114 4.36 -27.33 -17.50
CA MET A 114 4.16 -28.77 -17.54
C MET A 114 3.94 -29.37 -16.15
N LYS A 115 4.72 -28.94 -15.16
CA LYS A 115 4.66 -29.49 -13.80
C LYS A 115 3.36 -29.12 -13.09
N TYR A 116 2.95 -27.86 -13.15
CA TYR A 116 1.86 -27.34 -12.32
C TYR A 116 0.50 -27.26 -13.01
N PHE A 117 0.47 -27.08 -14.35
CA PHE A 117 -0.78 -26.92 -15.09
C PHE A 117 -1.19 -28.16 -15.89
N ILE A 118 -0.23 -28.98 -16.37
CA ILE A 118 -0.52 -30.19 -17.15
C ILE A 118 -0.43 -31.47 -16.32
N ASN A 119 0.70 -31.69 -15.64
CA ASN A 119 0.99 -32.93 -14.92
C ASN A 119 0.45 -32.96 -13.50
N ASN A 120 -0.19 -31.89 -13.03
CA ASN A 120 -0.81 -31.83 -11.72
C ASN A 120 -2.32 -32.17 -11.84
N PRO A 121 -2.73 -33.43 -11.58
CA PRO A 121 -4.14 -33.83 -11.63
C PRO A 121 -5.01 -33.17 -10.54
N LEU A 122 -4.40 -32.41 -9.63
CA LEU A 122 -5.05 -31.81 -8.47
C LEU A 122 -4.97 -30.27 -8.48
N PHE A 123 -4.84 -29.61 -9.64
CA PHE A 123 -4.88 -28.14 -9.72
C PHE A 123 -6.06 -27.54 -8.91
N ALA A 124 -7.22 -28.19 -8.96
CA ALA A 124 -8.40 -27.82 -8.15
C ALA A 124 -8.19 -27.98 -6.62
N SER A 125 -7.43 -28.98 -6.17
CA SER A 125 -7.11 -29.17 -4.75
C SER A 125 -5.96 -28.28 -4.27
N THR A 126 -5.01 -27.92 -5.14
CA THR A 126 -3.97 -26.93 -4.80
C THR A 126 -4.58 -25.56 -4.51
N LEU A 127 -5.63 -25.16 -5.24
CA LEU A 127 -6.42 -23.95 -4.92
C LEU A 127 -7.18 -24.05 -3.59
N LEU A 128 -7.63 -25.25 -3.19
CA LEU A 128 -8.26 -25.47 -1.88
C LEU A 128 -7.23 -25.38 -0.74
N ASN A 129 -6.01 -25.87 -0.94
CA ASN A 129 -4.93 -25.74 0.03
C ASN A 129 -4.46 -24.29 0.19
N LEU A 130 -4.54 -23.46 -0.85
CA LEU A 130 -4.24 -22.03 -0.76
C LEU A 130 -5.24 -21.27 0.13
N LYS A 131 -6.53 -21.63 0.07
CA LYS A 131 -7.52 -21.08 1.01
C LYS A 131 -7.22 -21.47 2.46
N GLN A 132 -6.78 -22.70 2.69
CA GLN A 132 -6.40 -23.17 4.02
C GLN A 132 -5.12 -22.49 4.52
N ALA A 133 -4.14 -22.25 3.62
CA ALA A 133 -2.92 -21.52 3.93
C ALA A 133 -3.17 -20.01 4.16
N GLU A 134 -4.10 -19.38 3.45
CA GLU A 134 -4.59 -18.02 3.76
C GLU A 134 -5.20 -17.95 5.16
N GLU A 135 -6.01 -18.93 5.56
CA GLU A 135 -6.60 -19.00 6.89
C GLU A 135 -5.54 -19.19 8.00
N GLU A 136 -4.42 -19.86 7.70
CA GLU A 136 -3.29 -20.03 8.62
C GLU A 136 -2.33 -18.83 8.65
N MET A 137 -2.06 -18.16 7.52
CA MET A 137 -1.20 -16.95 7.46
C MET A 137 -1.90 -15.69 8.01
N ASN A 138 -3.23 -15.62 7.93
CA ASN A 138 -4.03 -14.50 8.46
C ASN A 138 -4.07 -14.45 10.01
N MET A 139 -3.39 -15.38 10.68
CA MET A 139 -3.26 -15.37 12.15
C MET A 139 -1.99 -14.72 12.67
N ASP A 140 -0.94 -14.46 11.86
CA ASP A 140 0.37 -14.12 12.45
C ASP A 140 1.23 -13.09 11.68
N THR A 141 0.67 -12.33 10.74
CA THR A 141 1.41 -11.24 10.06
C THR A 141 1.29 -9.88 10.75
N ALA A 142 0.39 -9.75 11.73
CA ALA A 142 0.35 -8.55 12.56
C ALA A 142 1.56 -8.59 13.49
N VAL A 143 2.61 -7.79 13.21
CA VAL A 143 3.70 -7.57 14.17
C VAL A 143 3.05 -7.16 15.49
N PRO A 144 3.05 -8.02 16.51
CA PRO A 144 2.33 -7.72 17.72
C PRO A 144 3.01 -6.51 18.36
N PHE A 145 2.31 -5.40 18.45
CA PHE A 145 2.82 -4.25 19.20
C PHE A 145 2.70 -4.59 20.68
N HIS A 146 3.76 -5.12 21.25
CA HIS A 146 3.91 -5.27 22.68
C HIS A 146 4.38 -3.91 23.23
N PRO A 147 3.66 -3.28 24.17
CA PRO A 147 4.21 -2.17 24.93
C PRO A 147 5.46 -2.70 25.67
N ALA A 148 6.63 -2.32 25.18
CA ALA A 148 7.90 -2.60 25.83
C ALA A 148 8.33 -1.34 26.58
N ASP A 149 8.67 -1.48 27.86
CA ASP A 149 9.19 -0.38 28.67
C ASP A 149 10.51 0.17 28.10
N ASP A 150 11.28 -0.69 27.41
CA ASP A 150 12.49 -0.30 26.68
C ASP A 150 12.33 -0.60 25.17
N PRO A 151 11.99 0.40 24.35
CA PRO A 151 11.78 0.22 22.92
C PRO A 151 13.10 -0.09 22.19
N PRO A 152 13.10 -1.04 21.24
CA PRO A 152 14.33 -1.44 20.54
C PRO A 152 14.96 -0.25 19.83
N ARG A 153 16.30 -0.19 19.88
CA ARG A 153 17.12 0.81 19.19
C ARG A 153 17.98 0.13 18.14
N PRO A 154 17.41 -0.19 16.95
CA PRO A 154 18.18 -0.80 15.87
C PRO A 154 19.37 0.07 15.50
N THR A 155 20.50 -0.55 15.17
CA THR A 155 21.63 0.17 14.58
C THR A 155 21.20 0.73 13.22
N PHE A 156 21.75 1.90 12.88
CA PHE A 156 21.51 2.53 11.57
C PHE A 156 21.86 1.55 10.45
N ASP A 157 20.96 1.42 9.47
CA ASP A 157 21.07 0.52 8.30
C ASP A 157 21.03 -1.00 8.60
N SER A 158 20.56 -1.40 9.79
CA SER A 158 20.23 -2.81 10.06
C SER A 158 18.99 -3.25 9.28
N LEU A 159 18.85 -4.56 9.01
CA LEU A 159 17.64 -5.13 8.39
C LEU A 159 16.37 -4.69 9.14
N LEU A 160 16.40 -4.76 10.47
CA LEU A 160 15.30 -4.29 11.33
C LEU A 160 15.01 -2.80 11.14
N SER A 161 16.01 -1.94 10.95
CA SER A 161 15.77 -0.51 10.68
C SER A 161 15.09 -0.26 9.33
N ARG A 162 15.37 -1.09 8.33
CA ARG A 162 14.78 -1.02 6.99
C ARG A 162 13.34 -1.51 6.99
N ASP A 163 13.07 -2.61 7.68
CA ASP A 163 11.72 -3.17 7.84
C ASP A 163 10.79 -2.21 8.60
N MET A 164 11.36 -1.39 9.48
CA MET A 164 10.62 -0.35 10.20
C MET A 164 10.38 0.92 9.38
N ALA A 165 10.80 0.96 8.12
CA ALA A 165 10.56 2.06 7.18
C ALA A 165 10.90 3.45 7.76
N GLY A 166 11.98 3.54 8.55
CA GLY A 166 12.41 4.78 9.18
C GLY A 166 11.66 5.18 10.45
N TYR A 167 10.76 4.34 11.00
CA TYR A 167 10.16 4.55 12.31
C TYR A 167 11.20 4.32 13.43
N MET A 168 11.30 5.27 14.36
CA MET A 168 12.16 5.28 15.54
C MET A 168 11.34 4.97 16.81
N PRO A 169 11.39 3.73 17.34
CA PRO A 169 10.56 3.30 18.47
C PRO A 169 10.71 4.14 19.74
N ALA A 170 11.96 4.48 20.10
CA ALA A 170 12.25 5.23 21.32
C ALA A 170 11.67 6.64 21.36
N ARG A 171 11.39 7.23 20.20
CA ARG A 171 10.77 8.56 20.06
C ARG A 171 9.32 8.46 19.55
N ALA A 172 8.87 7.25 19.20
CA ALA A 172 7.64 6.99 18.48
C ALA A 172 7.46 7.90 17.25
N ASP A 173 8.53 8.15 16.49
CA ASP A 173 8.55 9.10 15.37
C ASP A 173 9.33 8.59 14.17
N PHE A 174 9.12 9.15 12.98
CA PHE A 174 9.89 8.78 11.79
C PHE A 174 11.16 9.62 11.65
N ILE A 175 12.18 9.06 10.99
CA ILE A 175 13.41 9.77 10.62
C ILE A 175 13.09 10.93 9.66
N GLU A 176 12.17 10.70 8.71
CA GLU A 176 11.68 11.71 7.78
C GLU A 176 10.20 11.99 8.06
N GLU A 177 9.89 13.23 8.43
CA GLU A 177 8.52 13.65 8.73
C GLU A 177 7.80 14.14 7.47
N PHE A 178 6.46 14.12 7.52
CA PHE A 178 5.67 14.75 6.47
C PHE A 178 6.02 16.23 6.37
N ASP A 179 6.47 16.64 5.18
CA ASP A 179 6.91 18.00 4.85
C ASP A 179 8.05 18.49 5.75
N ASN A 180 9.17 17.76 5.76
CA ASN A 180 10.36 18.02 6.58
C ASN A 180 11.07 19.35 6.25
N TYR A 181 10.68 20.02 5.17
CA TYR A 181 11.24 21.29 4.72
C TYR A 181 10.34 22.49 5.06
N ALA A 182 9.16 22.30 5.67
CA ALA A 182 8.23 23.39 5.96
C ALA A 182 8.85 24.50 6.82
N GLU A 183 9.81 24.17 7.68
CA GLU A 183 10.54 25.13 8.52
C GLU A 183 11.48 26.04 7.71
N TRP A 184 11.88 25.65 6.49
CA TRP A 184 12.71 26.48 5.62
C TRP A 184 11.99 27.75 5.18
N ASP A 185 10.68 27.66 4.96
CA ASP A 185 9.83 28.79 4.55
C ASP A 185 9.76 29.88 5.64
N LEU A 186 10.10 29.55 6.89
CA LEU A 186 10.13 30.48 8.02
C LEU A 186 11.51 31.08 8.29
N ARG A 187 12.58 30.57 7.66
CA ARG A 187 13.97 30.93 8.00
C ARG A 187 14.23 32.43 7.91
N ASP A 188 13.67 33.05 6.88
CA ASP A 188 13.92 34.44 6.52
C ASP A 188 12.76 35.37 6.91
N ILE A 189 11.87 34.92 7.82
CA ILE A 189 10.78 35.74 8.35
C ILE A 189 11.19 36.38 9.67
N ASP A 190 11.31 37.70 9.66
CA ASP A 190 11.50 38.54 10.84
C ASP A 190 10.36 39.57 10.93
N PHE A 191 10.00 40.01 12.14
CA PHE A 191 9.01 41.06 12.33
C PHE A 191 9.72 42.34 12.77
N ALA A 192 9.58 43.40 11.98
CA ALA A 192 10.14 44.72 12.28
C ALA A 192 9.02 45.70 12.65
N GLU A 193 9.31 46.64 13.55
CA GLU A 193 8.31 47.61 14.02
C GLU A 193 7.90 48.62 12.92
N ASP A 194 8.72 48.80 11.89
CA ASP A 194 8.48 49.66 10.73
C ASP A 194 7.89 48.91 9.52
N ASP A 195 7.52 47.64 9.69
CA ASP A 195 6.81 46.88 8.66
C ASP A 195 5.49 47.57 8.29
N SER A 196 5.24 47.74 6.99
CA SER A 196 3.91 48.14 6.50
C SER A 196 2.86 47.11 6.93
N ASP A 197 1.65 47.55 7.26
CA ASP A 197 0.51 46.68 7.59
C ASP A 197 0.32 45.53 6.57
N ILE A 198 0.57 45.79 5.29
CA ILE A 198 0.47 44.79 4.21
C ILE A 198 1.58 43.74 4.34
N LEU A 199 2.81 44.16 4.64
CA LEU A 199 3.94 43.26 4.84
C LEU A 199 3.76 42.43 6.11
N HIS A 200 3.27 43.04 7.18
CA HIS A 200 2.93 42.36 8.42
C HIS A 200 1.84 41.30 8.20
N ALA A 201 0.77 41.63 7.47
CA ALA A 201 -0.28 40.69 7.10
C ALA A 201 0.24 39.53 6.23
N LEU A 202 1.16 39.80 5.30
CA LEU A 202 1.80 38.76 4.48
C LEU A 202 2.64 37.81 5.34
N LYS A 203 3.45 38.35 6.27
CA LYS A 203 4.26 37.56 7.21
C LYS A 203 3.37 36.66 8.08
N ILE A 204 2.25 37.18 8.59
CA ILE A 204 1.25 36.38 9.33
C ILE A 204 0.67 35.26 8.46
N ALA A 205 0.30 35.55 7.20
CA ALA A 205 -0.25 34.55 6.30
C ALA A 205 0.73 33.38 6.03
N VAL A 206 2.03 33.65 5.94
CA VAL A 206 3.05 32.60 5.79
C VAL A 206 3.13 31.73 7.05
N VAL A 207 3.06 32.33 8.25
CA VAL A 207 3.00 31.60 9.52
C VAL A 207 1.74 30.75 9.60
N ASP A 208 0.59 31.24 9.12
CA ASP A 208 -0.66 30.46 9.08
C ASP A 208 -0.57 29.25 8.15
N ILE A 209 0.09 29.40 7.00
CA ILE A 209 0.37 28.29 6.07
C ILE A 209 1.26 27.24 6.75
N TYR A 210 2.32 27.66 7.44
CA TYR A 210 3.16 26.76 8.23
C TYR A 210 2.35 26.03 9.31
N HIS A 211 1.50 26.75 10.03
CA HIS A 211 0.65 26.18 11.08
C HIS A 211 -0.33 25.13 10.51
N SER A 212 -0.86 25.35 9.32
CA SER A 212 -1.68 24.37 8.60
C SER A 212 -0.89 23.11 8.26
N ARG A 213 0.34 23.25 7.74
CA ARG A 213 1.25 22.12 7.46
C ARG A 213 1.60 21.35 8.73
N LEU A 214 1.83 22.03 9.85
CA LEU A 214 2.10 21.41 11.15
C LEU A 214 0.88 20.63 11.69
N LYS A 215 -0.33 21.16 11.53
CA LYS A 215 -1.58 20.46 11.87
C LYS A 215 -1.74 19.19 11.05
N GLU A 216 -1.48 19.24 9.75
CA GLU A 216 -1.53 18.07 8.88
C GLU A 216 -0.49 17.02 9.27
N ARG A 217 0.74 17.45 9.60
CA ARG A 217 1.79 16.60 10.15
C ARG A 217 1.35 15.88 11.44
N GLN A 218 0.73 16.61 12.37
CA GLN A 218 0.17 16.04 13.60
C GLN A 218 -1.00 15.09 13.35
N ARG A 219 -1.88 15.41 12.39
CA ARG A 219 -3.00 14.55 11.99
C ARG A 219 -2.49 13.20 11.47
N ARG A 220 -1.47 13.20 10.61
CA ARG A 220 -0.84 11.97 10.09
C ARG A 220 -0.13 11.18 11.18
N LYS A 221 0.57 11.85 12.10
CA LYS A 221 1.18 11.19 13.28
C LYS A 221 0.14 10.50 14.18
N ARG A 222 -1.06 11.06 14.34
CA ARG A 222 -2.16 10.45 15.13
C ARG A 222 -2.77 9.22 14.47
N ARG A 223 -2.69 9.07 13.15
CA ARG A 223 -3.20 7.90 12.42
C ARG A 223 -2.40 6.64 12.74
N TRP A 224 -1.10 6.78 13.01
CA TRP A 224 -0.22 5.65 13.27
C TRP A 224 -0.62 4.88 14.55
N PRO A 225 -0.83 3.55 14.46
CA PRO A 225 -1.27 2.74 15.60
C PRO A 225 -0.37 2.84 16.84
N GLY A 226 0.94 3.05 16.65
CA GLY A 226 1.93 3.06 17.74
C GLY A 226 1.83 4.20 18.77
N ARG A 227 1.05 5.28 18.51
CA ARG A 227 0.83 6.38 19.48
C ARG A 227 -0.56 6.42 20.12
N ARG A 228 -1.53 5.60 19.69
CA ARG A 228 -2.88 5.59 20.28
C ARG A 228 -2.91 5.15 21.74
N ASN A 229 -1.88 4.44 22.23
CA ASN A 229 -1.88 3.84 23.57
C ASN A 229 -1.38 4.71 24.72
N ARG A 230 -1.04 5.99 24.52
CA ARG A 230 -0.69 6.85 25.68
C ARG A 230 -1.91 7.55 26.32
N ALA A 231 -3.09 7.46 25.69
CA ALA A 231 -4.32 8.11 26.18
C ALA A 231 -5.33 7.15 26.84
N LEU A 232 -5.08 5.84 26.84
CA LEU A 232 -6.01 4.85 27.39
C LEU A 232 -5.27 3.90 28.33
N HIS A 233 -4.83 4.44 29.47
CA HIS A 233 -4.65 3.64 30.69
C HIS A 233 -6.04 3.35 31.27
N ASP A 234 -6.85 2.53 30.60
CA ASP A 234 -7.87 1.71 31.25
C ASP A 234 -8.56 0.82 30.23
N GLY A 235 -8.55 -0.48 30.51
CA GLY A 235 -9.45 -1.45 29.87
C GLY A 235 -8.95 -2.09 28.58
N SER A 236 -8.89 -3.40 28.60
CA SER A 236 -8.51 -4.29 27.50
C SER A 236 -9.13 -3.90 26.16
N LEU A 237 -8.31 -3.56 25.17
CA LEU A 237 -8.72 -3.60 23.76
C LEU A 237 -7.57 -4.21 22.95
N THR A 238 -7.83 -5.42 22.46
CA THR A 238 -7.03 -6.08 21.43
C THR A 238 -7.14 -5.29 20.14
N CYS A 239 -6.11 -4.53 19.81
CA CYS A 239 -6.02 -3.85 18.53
C CYS A 239 -5.60 -4.88 17.48
N ARG A 240 -6.57 -5.43 16.74
CA ARG A 240 -6.30 -6.20 15.52
C ARG A 240 -5.85 -5.21 14.45
N LEU A 241 -4.55 -5.25 14.13
CA LEU A 241 -4.03 -4.70 12.90
C LEU A 241 -4.32 -5.75 11.83
N PHE A 242 -5.18 -5.41 10.88
CA PHE A 242 -5.39 -6.17 9.66
C PHE A 242 -4.38 -5.67 8.62
#